data_AF-A0A0W0W0U7-F1
#
_entry.id   AF-A0A0W0W0U7-F1
#
_cell.length_a   1.000
_cell.length_b   1.000
_cell.length_c   1.000
_cell.angle_alpha   90.00
_cell.angle_beta   90.00
_cell.angle_gamma   90.00
#
_symmetry.space_group_name_H-M   'P 1'
#
loop_
_entity.id
_entity.type
_entity.pdbx_description
1 polymer ?
#
loop_
_entity_poly.entity_id
_entity_poly.type
_entity_poly.pdbx_seq_one_letter_code
_entity_poly.pdbx_strand_id
1 'polypeptide(L)'
;MPKFLENNTNVVLLDVQRGKRYVGEPSVLLPQSAQKGNTCALYAFNPLRFRFGKKYSEDSRERHIELVFSEYRKGLNKIDYDVANTYKELLEEIKDFLNRSSADNTQITKEDVEKFVANLDANLEEIKGLSGDTSGLKNQIIRYMQICREFTSEECQDEDFEEFISQKEHIDHIKLAQKTINLLSSITGFGAQEVFDKHVSEHIKSVINTSGNSYGETLQLTLGNPQFMAPLYHQAVINLAASCYQLEGSEWHPTMPIEALMDTLREFGPLIIYTEPCVLFDIKNCQIVKDTERYQIYSNLVTDQPGNDGSHSLLIIGVENCNGSHFVYLSDPNVPAQLTGPSPIYKIPYDELLSKILNVYGVSLQEEADKINGPFAFQAKKGNFDKIYDFVNGAQLYPETTNSKKNKYSNDVTTAIQPAAAPPDEKSSKIF
;
A
#
# COMPACT_ATOMS: atom_id res chain seq x y z
N MET A 1 23.20 -4.04 -15.86
CA MET A 1 23.04 -2.58 -15.67
C MET A 1 21.64 -2.21 -16.08
N PRO A 2 20.99 -1.26 -15.37
CA PRO A 2 19.65 -0.76 -15.71
C PRO A 2 19.54 -0.34 -17.16
N LYS A 3 18.34 -0.53 -17.73
CA LYS A 3 18.04 -0.05 -19.07
C LYS A 3 17.61 1.42 -18.97
N PHE A 4 18.17 2.25 -19.84
CA PHE A 4 17.94 3.69 -19.81
C PHE A 4 17.24 4.13 -21.09
N LEU A 5 16.27 5.03 -20.94
CA LEU A 5 15.77 5.89 -22.01
C LEU A 5 16.79 7.01 -22.26
N GLU A 6 17.37 7.55 -21.20
CA GLU A 6 18.46 8.54 -21.23
C GLU A 6 19.43 8.30 -20.05
N ASN A 7 20.74 8.41 -20.30
CA ASN A 7 21.75 8.34 -19.25
C ASN A 7 22.95 9.18 -19.65
N ASN A 8 23.06 10.37 -19.06
CA ASN A 8 24.20 11.26 -19.20
C ASN A 8 24.52 11.89 -17.84
N THR A 9 25.41 12.87 -17.81
CA THR A 9 25.85 13.53 -16.57
C THR A 9 24.71 14.27 -15.86
N ASN A 10 23.75 14.79 -16.62
CA ASN A 10 22.70 15.68 -16.11
C ASN A 10 21.33 14.98 -16.02
N VAL A 11 21.14 13.87 -16.74
CA VAL A 11 19.86 13.17 -16.80
C VAL A 11 20.07 11.67 -16.63
N VAL A 12 19.29 11.08 -15.73
CA VAL A 12 19.08 9.63 -15.65
C VAL A 12 17.59 9.40 -15.83
N LEU A 13 17.21 8.67 -16.88
CA LEU A 13 15.83 8.26 -17.12
C LEU A 13 15.82 6.77 -17.46
N LEU A 14 15.25 5.98 -16.56
CA LEU A 14 15.16 4.54 -16.68
C LEU A 14 14.02 4.15 -17.62
N ASP A 15 14.25 3.07 -18.33
CA ASP A 15 13.21 2.39 -19.07
C ASP A 15 12.54 1.37 -18.15
N VAL A 16 11.25 1.55 -17.88
CA VAL A 16 10.47 0.64 -17.06
C VAL A 16 9.63 -0.26 -17.96
N GLN A 17 9.61 -1.55 -17.64
CA GLN A 17 8.92 -2.55 -18.43
C GLN A 17 7.44 -2.24 -18.59
N ARG A 18 6.92 -2.57 -19.78
CA ARG A 18 5.50 -2.45 -20.09
C ARG A 18 4.77 -3.75 -19.83
N GLY A 19 3.53 -3.62 -19.35
CA GLY A 19 2.70 -4.77 -19.05
C GLY A 19 3.29 -5.66 -17.96
N LYS A 20 2.96 -6.95 -18.04
CA LYS A 20 3.39 -7.98 -17.10
C LYS A 20 3.56 -9.32 -17.80
N ARG A 21 4.49 -10.13 -17.30
CA ARG A 21 4.76 -11.51 -17.70
C ARG A 21 4.79 -12.38 -16.45
N TYR A 22 4.34 -13.64 -16.56
CA TYR A 22 4.38 -14.58 -15.45
C TYR A 22 5.49 -15.61 -15.61
N VAL A 23 6.19 -15.89 -14.53
CA VAL A 23 7.11 -17.01 -14.37
C VAL A 23 6.27 -18.28 -14.62
N GLY A 24 6.62 -19.06 -15.64
CA GLY A 24 5.82 -20.23 -16.11
C GLY A 24 4.98 -19.97 -17.37
N GLU A 25 4.65 -18.73 -17.66
CA GLU A 25 4.08 -18.31 -18.95
C GLU A 25 4.95 -17.22 -19.60
N PRO A 26 6.26 -17.48 -19.78
CA PRO A 26 7.14 -16.43 -20.26
C PRO A 26 6.75 -16.01 -21.67
N SER A 27 6.10 -16.81 -22.51
CA SER A 27 5.68 -16.34 -23.84
C SER A 27 4.51 -15.36 -23.85
N VAL A 28 3.82 -15.15 -22.73
CA VAL A 28 2.59 -14.35 -22.66
C VAL A 28 2.87 -13.01 -21.97
N LEU A 29 2.84 -11.95 -22.76
CA LEU A 29 2.89 -10.57 -22.27
C LEU A 29 1.46 -10.00 -22.17
N LEU A 30 1.09 -9.50 -21.00
CA LEU A 30 -0.26 -8.99 -20.72
C LEU A 30 -0.22 -7.51 -20.34
N PRO A 31 -1.25 -6.72 -20.68
CA PRO A 31 -1.34 -5.35 -20.19
C PRO A 31 -1.50 -5.34 -18.66
N GLN A 32 -1.03 -4.25 -18.04
CA GLN A 32 -1.33 -3.95 -16.64
C GLN A 32 -2.44 -2.91 -16.61
N SER A 33 -3.58 -3.29 -16.00
CA SER A 33 -4.66 -2.33 -15.74
C SER A 33 -4.21 -1.27 -14.75
N ALA A 34 -4.87 -0.11 -14.80
CA ALA A 34 -4.84 0.85 -13.70
C ALA A 34 -5.15 0.14 -12.36
N GLN A 35 -4.59 0.67 -11.29
CA GLN A 35 -4.95 0.24 -9.95
C GLN A 35 -6.39 0.66 -9.58
N LYS A 36 -6.92 0.10 -8.49
CA LYS A 36 -8.25 0.41 -7.97
C LYS A 36 -8.18 0.55 -6.45
N GLY A 37 -8.91 1.52 -5.91
CA GLY A 37 -8.96 1.79 -4.47
C GLY A 37 -7.58 2.10 -3.87
N ASN A 38 -7.45 1.89 -2.57
CA ASN A 38 -6.26 2.20 -1.78
C ASN A 38 -5.16 1.12 -1.92
N THR A 39 -4.69 0.85 -3.15
CA THR A 39 -3.76 -0.28 -3.43
C THR A 39 -2.48 0.09 -4.18
N CYS A 40 -2.12 1.37 -4.18
CA CYS A 40 -1.09 1.94 -5.06
C CYS A 40 0.28 1.32 -4.80
N ALA A 41 0.65 1.16 -3.54
CA ALA A 41 1.91 0.55 -3.12
C ALA A 41 2.12 -0.85 -3.70
N LEU A 42 1.10 -1.71 -3.68
CA LEU A 42 1.20 -3.08 -4.21
C LEU A 42 1.39 -3.10 -5.73
N TYR A 43 0.84 -2.11 -6.44
CA TYR A 43 1.09 -1.93 -7.87
C TYR A 43 2.45 -1.29 -8.13
N ALA A 44 2.92 -0.39 -7.26
CA ALA A 44 4.24 0.22 -7.38
C ALA A 44 5.37 -0.82 -7.25
N PHE A 45 5.16 -1.92 -6.54
CA PHE A 45 6.09 -3.05 -6.48
C PHE A 45 6.21 -3.87 -7.77
N ASN A 46 5.25 -3.75 -8.69
CA ASN A 46 5.18 -4.61 -9.87
C ASN A 46 6.42 -4.55 -10.78
N PRO A 47 7.06 -3.39 -11.00
CA PRO A 47 8.28 -3.34 -11.79
C PRO A 47 9.51 -3.97 -11.11
N LEU A 48 9.45 -4.15 -9.79
CA LEU A 48 10.59 -4.62 -8.99
C LEU A 48 10.40 -6.05 -8.46
N ARG A 49 9.39 -6.79 -8.93
CA ARG A 49 9.17 -8.19 -8.53
C ARG A 49 8.84 -9.11 -9.70
N PHE A 50 9.19 -10.40 -9.54
CA PHE A 50 8.66 -11.47 -10.39
C PHE A 50 7.20 -11.75 -10.07
N ARG A 51 6.45 -12.25 -11.06
CA ARG A 51 5.06 -12.68 -10.90
C ARG A 51 4.91 -14.13 -11.32
N PHE A 52 4.19 -14.95 -10.58
CA PHE A 52 4.22 -16.41 -10.77
C PHE A 52 2.97 -16.97 -11.45
N GLY A 53 1.84 -16.26 -11.41
CA GLY A 53 0.65 -16.63 -12.19
C GLY A 53 0.09 -18.01 -11.84
N LYS A 54 -0.90 -18.50 -12.58
CA LYS A 54 -1.66 -19.71 -12.21
C LYS A 54 -0.93 -21.03 -12.46
N LYS A 55 0.14 -21.05 -13.25
CA LYS A 55 0.90 -22.28 -13.55
C LYS A 55 1.77 -22.76 -12.40
N TYR A 56 2.14 -21.86 -11.49
CA TYR A 56 2.83 -22.22 -10.26
C TYR A 56 1.83 -22.76 -9.25
N SER A 57 2.21 -23.84 -8.56
CA SER A 57 1.41 -24.39 -7.47
C SER A 57 1.19 -23.34 -6.39
N GLU A 58 0.00 -23.31 -5.81
CA GLU A 58 -0.31 -22.45 -4.66
C GLU A 58 0.58 -22.78 -3.45
N ASP A 59 1.08 -24.02 -3.37
CA ASP A 59 2.04 -24.45 -2.34
C ASP A 59 3.45 -23.87 -2.52
N SER A 60 3.76 -23.28 -3.68
CA SER A 60 5.06 -22.63 -3.88
C SER A 60 5.10 -21.31 -3.10
N ARG A 61 6.20 -21.08 -2.38
CA ARG A 61 6.38 -19.91 -1.50
C ARG A 61 6.04 -18.60 -2.23
N GLU A 62 6.58 -18.42 -3.43
CA GLU A 62 6.42 -17.19 -4.21
C GLU A 62 4.99 -16.98 -4.71
N ARG A 63 4.31 -18.06 -5.13
CA ARG A 63 2.91 -17.99 -5.55
C ARG A 63 1.98 -17.76 -4.37
N HIS A 64 2.23 -18.40 -3.22
CA HIS A 64 1.49 -18.17 -1.99
C HIS A 64 1.54 -16.71 -1.58
N ILE A 65 2.74 -16.11 -1.56
CA ILE A 65 2.93 -14.67 -1.29
C ILE A 65 2.10 -13.82 -2.27
N GLU A 66 2.17 -14.10 -3.57
CA GLU A 66 1.42 -13.37 -4.58
C GLU A 66 -0.10 -13.48 -4.39
N LEU A 67 -0.59 -14.66 -4.02
CA LEU A 67 -2.00 -14.91 -3.75
C LEU A 67 -2.48 -14.14 -2.51
N VAL A 68 -1.74 -14.22 -1.40
CA VAL A 68 -2.11 -13.54 -0.15
C VAL A 68 -2.22 -12.03 -0.37
N PHE A 69 -1.25 -11.38 -1.03
CA PHE A 69 -1.35 -9.94 -1.32
C PHE A 69 -2.38 -9.61 -2.40
N SER A 70 -2.66 -10.53 -3.33
CA SER A 70 -3.79 -10.38 -4.26
C SER A 70 -5.13 -10.38 -3.51
N GLU A 71 -5.31 -11.26 -2.53
CA GLU A 71 -6.52 -11.32 -1.72
C GLU A 71 -6.64 -10.10 -0.80
N TYR A 72 -5.54 -9.63 -0.20
CA TYR A 72 -5.52 -8.37 0.55
C TYR A 72 -6.02 -7.20 -0.31
N ARG A 73 -5.47 -7.04 -1.51
CA ARG A 73 -5.89 -6.01 -2.48
C ARG A 73 -7.39 -6.12 -2.83
N LYS A 74 -7.90 -7.33 -3.07
CA LYS A 74 -9.33 -7.53 -3.36
C LYS A 74 -10.20 -7.22 -2.15
N GLY A 75 -9.74 -7.56 -0.95
CA GLY A 75 -10.39 -7.24 0.32
C GLY A 75 -10.53 -5.74 0.52
N LEU A 76 -9.48 -4.95 0.29
CA LEU A 76 -9.52 -3.49 0.37
C LEU A 76 -10.58 -2.92 -0.58
N ASN A 77 -10.54 -3.33 -1.87
CA ASN A 77 -11.55 -2.90 -2.85
C ASN A 77 -12.98 -3.30 -2.48
N LYS A 78 -13.15 -4.41 -1.76
CA LYS A 78 -14.46 -4.86 -1.28
C LYS A 78 -14.93 -3.95 -0.14
N ILE A 79 -14.06 -3.65 0.83
CA ILE A 79 -14.37 -2.74 1.94
C ILE A 79 -14.75 -1.35 1.40
N ASP A 80 -13.94 -0.77 0.51
CA ASP A 80 -14.23 0.52 -0.14
C ASP A 80 -15.63 0.54 -0.79
N TYR A 81 -16.01 -0.57 -1.47
CA TYR A 81 -17.33 -0.71 -2.09
C TYR A 81 -18.46 -0.82 -1.06
N ASP A 82 -18.22 -1.52 0.04
CA ASP A 82 -19.21 -1.76 1.10
C ASP A 82 -19.52 -0.48 1.87
N VAL A 83 -18.51 0.34 2.13
CA VAL A 83 -18.66 1.65 2.79
C VAL A 83 -19.54 2.57 1.96
N ALA A 84 -19.25 2.67 0.66
CA ALA A 84 -19.94 3.59 -0.24
C ALA A 84 -21.43 3.27 -0.40
N ASN A 85 -21.84 2.01 -0.23
CA ASN A 85 -23.21 1.56 -0.54
C ASN A 85 -23.89 0.89 0.67
N THR A 86 -23.30 -0.17 1.23
CA THR A 86 -23.96 -1.05 2.20
C THR A 86 -24.12 -0.42 3.59
N TYR A 87 -23.09 0.23 4.14
CA TYR A 87 -23.15 0.72 5.52
C TYR A 87 -24.13 1.87 5.68
N LYS A 88 -24.15 2.78 4.70
CA LYS A 88 -25.09 3.89 4.67
C LYS A 88 -26.54 3.41 4.53
N GLU A 89 -26.80 2.53 3.55
CA GLU A 89 -28.15 1.97 3.34
C GLU A 89 -28.64 1.20 4.58
N LEU A 90 -27.77 0.40 5.22
CA LEU A 90 -28.10 -0.31 6.46
C LEU A 90 -28.51 0.65 7.58
N LEU A 91 -27.76 1.74 7.76
CA LEU A 91 -28.06 2.73 8.79
C LEU A 91 -29.39 3.45 8.53
N GLU A 92 -29.69 3.74 7.27
CA GLU A 92 -30.98 4.33 6.87
C GLU A 92 -32.13 3.32 7.12
N GLU A 93 -31.97 2.06 6.71
CA GLU A 93 -33.00 1.03 6.88
C GLU A 93 -33.34 0.73 8.35
N ILE A 94 -32.34 0.68 9.23
CA ILE A 94 -32.60 0.47 10.65
C ILE A 94 -33.29 1.69 11.29
N LYS A 95 -32.93 2.92 10.88
CA LYS A 95 -33.61 4.15 11.34
C LYS A 95 -35.07 4.16 10.92
N ASP A 96 -35.34 3.79 9.66
CA ASP A 96 -36.69 3.66 9.13
C ASP A 96 -37.50 2.58 9.87
N PHE A 97 -36.91 1.40 10.11
CA PHE A 97 -37.55 0.32 10.89
C PHE A 97 -37.94 0.78 12.31
N LEU A 98 -37.06 1.53 12.98
CA LEU A 98 -37.31 2.06 14.32
C LEU A 98 -38.20 3.32 14.30
N ASN A 99 -38.60 3.83 13.13
CA ASN A 99 -39.29 5.10 12.93
C ASN A 99 -38.55 6.30 13.54
N ARG A 100 -37.21 6.28 13.51
CA ARG A 100 -36.36 7.37 14.01
C ARG A 100 -36.01 8.31 12.87
N SER A 101 -36.07 9.61 13.12
CA SER A 101 -35.59 10.61 12.16
C SER A 101 -34.08 10.82 12.29
N SER A 102 -33.43 11.38 11.27
CA SER A 102 -32.01 11.76 11.35
C SER A 102 -31.69 12.84 12.40
N ALA A 103 -32.70 13.54 12.92
CA ALA A 103 -32.57 14.52 14.00
C ALA A 103 -32.80 13.91 15.40
N ASP A 104 -33.14 12.62 15.47
CA ASP A 104 -33.32 11.93 16.74
C ASP A 104 -31.94 11.55 17.30
N ASN A 105 -31.56 12.16 18.42
CA ASN A 105 -30.29 11.89 19.09
C ASN A 105 -30.33 10.61 19.95
N THR A 106 -31.36 9.78 19.79
CA THR A 106 -31.49 8.53 20.54
C THR A 106 -30.58 7.45 19.94
N GLN A 107 -29.58 7.04 20.71
CA GLN A 107 -28.65 5.95 20.42
C GLN A 107 -29.36 4.66 19.97
N ILE A 108 -28.86 4.01 18.92
CA ILE A 108 -29.38 2.73 18.44
C ILE A 108 -28.68 1.62 19.22
N THR A 109 -29.44 0.91 20.06
CA THR A 109 -28.91 -0.07 21.02
C THR A 109 -28.76 -1.47 20.41
N LYS A 110 -28.03 -2.37 21.09
CA LYS A 110 -27.99 -3.80 20.72
C LYS A 110 -29.37 -4.45 20.66
N GLU A 111 -30.28 -4.12 21.58
CA GLU A 111 -31.64 -4.66 21.58
C GLU A 111 -32.44 -4.19 20.35
N ASP A 112 -32.27 -2.93 19.94
CA ASP A 112 -32.89 -2.40 18.72
C ASP A 112 -32.39 -3.15 17.48
N VAL A 113 -31.08 -3.39 17.40
CA VAL A 113 -30.45 -4.13 16.30
C VAL A 113 -30.91 -5.59 16.28
N GLU A 114 -31.05 -6.26 17.43
CA GLU A 114 -31.56 -7.63 17.49
C GLU A 114 -33.01 -7.74 16.99
N LYS A 115 -33.86 -6.78 17.33
CA LYS A 115 -35.24 -6.70 16.78
C LYS A 115 -35.22 -6.52 15.27
N PHE A 116 -34.31 -5.70 14.75
CA PHE A 116 -34.14 -5.52 13.31
C PHE A 116 -33.64 -6.79 12.63
N VAL A 117 -32.67 -7.52 13.21
CA VAL A 117 -32.21 -8.82 12.70
C VAL A 117 -33.34 -9.83 12.62
N ALA A 118 -34.21 -9.90 13.64
CA ALA A 118 -35.37 -10.78 13.62
C ALA A 118 -36.36 -10.43 12.50
N ASN A 119 -36.53 -9.13 12.19
CA ASN A 119 -37.32 -8.67 11.05
C ASN A 119 -36.68 -9.10 9.72
N LEU A 120 -35.36 -8.94 9.58
CA LEU A 120 -34.62 -9.37 8.39
C LEU A 120 -34.71 -10.89 8.15
N ASP A 121 -34.63 -11.70 9.22
CA ASP A 121 -34.84 -13.16 9.15
C ASP A 121 -36.25 -13.50 8.62
N ALA A 122 -37.29 -12.80 9.10
CA ALA A 122 -38.66 -12.98 8.61
C ALA A 122 -38.79 -12.61 7.12
N ASN A 123 -38.23 -11.47 6.71
CA ASN A 123 -38.22 -11.04 5.32
C ASN A 123 -37.51 -12.08 4.42
N LEU A 124 -36.42 -12.67 4.89
CA LEU A 124 -35.70 -13.69 4.14
C LEU A 124 -36.54 -14.96 3.89
N GLU A 125 -37.37 -15.37 4.85
CA GLU A 125 -38.32 -16.47 4.69
C GLU A 125 -39.44 -16.14 3.68
N GLU A 126 -40.00 -14.93 3.74
CA GLU A 126 -41.03 -14.49 2.79
C GLU A 126 -40.52 -14.49 1.34
N ILE A 127 -39.29 -14.04 1.13
CA ILE A 127 -38.66 -14.00 -0.20
C ILE A 127 -38.50 -15.41 -0.79
N LYS A 128 -38.38 -16.47 0.03
CA LYS A 128 -38.32 -17.85 -0.49
C LYS A 128 -39.61 -18.26 -1.22
N GLY A 129 -40.74 -17.62 -0.90
CA GLY A 129 -42.03 -17.86 -1.55
C GLY A 129 -42.23 -17.12 -2.87
N LEU A 130 -41.34 -16.19 -3.23
CA LEU A 130 -41.47 -15.39 -4.45
C LEU A 130 -40.96 -16.15 -5.69
N SER A 131 -41.69 -16.05 -6.80
CA SER A 131 -41.39 -16.75 -8.06
C SER A 131 -40.36 -16.05 -8.97
N GLY A 132 -39.84 -14.89 -8.58
CA GLY A 132 -38.86 -14.10 -9.33
C GLY A 132 -37.40 -14.30 -8.90
N ASP A 133 -36.46 -13.77 -9.68
CA ASP A 133 -35.06 -13.70 -9.26
C ASP A 133 -34.91 -12.71 -8.10
N THR A 134 -34.66 -13.25 -6.92
CA THR A 134 -34.51 -12.53 -5.65
C THR A 134 -33.09 -12.60 -5.11
N SER A 135 -32.13 -13.06 -5.91
CA SER A 135 -30.75 -13.31 -5.46
C SER A 135 -30.08 -12.05 -4.92
N GLY A 136 -30.25 -10.90 -5.58
CA GLY A 136 -29.70 -9.61 -5.13
C GLY A 136 -30.22 -9.20 -3.75
N LEU A 137 -31.54 -9.19 -3.56
CA LEU A 137 -32.18 -8.84 -2.30
C LEU A 137 -31.79 -9.80 -1.16
N LYS A 138 -31.77 -11.11 -1.43
CA LYS A 138 -31.31 -12.11 -0.44
C LYS A 138 -29.88 -11.83 0.02
N ASN A 139 -28.98 -11.53 -0.93
CA ASN A 139 -27.58 -11.24 -0.60
C ASN A 139 -27.44 -9.97 0.22
N GLN A 140 -28.24 -8.93 -0.06
CA GLN A 140 -28.26 -7.69 0.71
C GLN A 140 -28.75 -7.94 2.15
N ILE A 141 -29.87 -8.64 2.33
CA ILE A 141 -30.40 -8.99 3.65
C ILE A 141 -29.39 -9.81 4.46
N ILE A 142 -28.84 -10.87 3.87
CA ILE A 142 -27.82 -11.71 4.54
C ILE A 142 -26.63 -10.85 4.99
N ARG A 143 -26.25 -9.87 4.17
CA ARG A 143 -25.14 -8.98 4.47
C ARG A 143 -25.44 -8.02 5.62
N TYR A 144 -26.61 -7.40 5.64
CA TYR A 144 -27.04 -6.57 6.76
C TYR A 144 -27.09 -7.35 8.06
N MET A 145 -27.66 -8.54 8.02
CA MET A 145 -27.71 -9.43 9.17
C MET A 145 -26.32 -9.78 9.67
N GLN A 146 -25.35 -10.02 8.79
CA GLN A 146 -23.97 -10.27 9.19
C GLN A 146 -23.39 -9.08 9.96
N ILE A 147 -23.55 -7.86 9.44
CA ILE A 147 -23.03 -6.63 10.10
C ILE A 147 -23.72 -6.42 11.45
N CYS A 148 -25.04 -6.57 11.51
CA CYS A 148 -25.80 -6.44 12.75
C CYS A 148 -25.38 -7.48 13.79
N ARG A 149 -25.15 -8.73 13.38
CA ARG A 149 -24.67 -9.80 14.27
C ARG A 149 -23.24 -9.57 14.76
N GLU A 150 -22.39 -8.91 13.96
CA GLU A 150 -21.07 -8.48 14.44
C GLU A 150 -21.20 -7.45 15.57
N PHE A 151 -22.12 -6.47 15.44
CA PHE A 151 -22.39 -5.49 16.49
C PHE A 151 -22.99 -6.10 17.76
N THR A 152 -23.94 -7.03 17.63
CA THR A 152 -24.59 -7.66 18.79
C THR A 152 -23.75 -8.76 19.43
N SER A 153 -22.59 -9.11 18.86
CA SER A 153 -21.69 -10.08 19.46
C SER A 153 -21.15 -9.61 20.83
N GLU A 154 -20.78 -10.57 21.67
CA GLU A 154 -20.13 -10.32 22.96
C GLU A 154 -18.74 -9.69 22.81
N GLU A 155 -18.10 -9.85 21.64
CA GLU A 155 -16.79 -9.29 21.35
C GLU A 155 -16.85 -7.78 21.04
N CYS A 156 -17.99 -7.29 20.55
CA CYS A 156 -18.20 -5.87 20.24
C CYS A 156 -18.41 -5.06 21.52
N GLN A 157 -17.51 -4.11 21.79
CA GLN A 157 -17.57 -3.23 22.96
C GLN A 157 -18.43 -1.98 22.73
N ASP A 158 -18.80 -1.69 21.47
CA ASP A 158 -19.62 -0.53 21.14
C ASP A 158 -21.04 -0.70 21.67
N GLU A 159 -21.54 0.34 22.33
CA GLU A 159 -22.93 0.40 22.80
C GLU A 159 -23.84 1.09 21.78
N ASP A 160 -23.26 1.88 20.86
CA ASP A 160 -23.96 2.63 19.82
C ASP A 160 -23.71 2.02 18.44
N PHE A 161 -24.78 1.66 17.74
CA PHE A 161 -24.69 1.14 16.38
C PHE A 161 -24.19 2.19 15.39
N GLU A 162 -24.53 3.48 15.58
CA GLU A 162 -24.07 4.53 14.66
C GLU A 162 -22.55 4.71 14.75
N GLU A 163 -22.01 4.78 15.97
CA GLU A 163 -20.58 4.80 16.21
C GLU A 163 -19.89 3.54 15.63
N PHE A 164 -20.43 2.35 15.91
CA PHE A 164 -19.91 1.09 15.35
C PHE A 164 -19.84 1.12 13.81
N ILE A 165 -20.93 1.52 13.16
CA ILE A 165 -20.99 1.61 11.69
C ILE A 165 -19.98 2.64 11.16
N SER A 166 -19.81 3.77 11.85
CA SER A 166 -18.83 4.79 11.46
C SER A 166 -17.38 4.29 11.55
N GLN A 167 -17.07 3.36 12.45
CA GLN A 167 -15.74 2.77 12.60
C GLN A 167 -15.55 1.47 11.83
N LYS A 168 -16.62 0.88 11.28
CA LYS A 168 -16.63 -0.47 10.71
C LYS A 168 -15.62 -0.66 9.59
N GLU A 169 -15.48 0.33 8.72
CA GLU A 169 -14.48 0.35 7.66
C GLU A 169 -13.06 0.09 8.21
N HIS A 170 -12.69 0.87 9.21
CA HIS A 170 -11.36 0.80 9.82
C HIS A 170 -11.13 -0.52 10.54
N ILE A 171 -12.16 -1.04 11.24
CA ILE A 171 -12.12 -2.36 11.87
C ILE A 171 -11.90 -3.46 10.82
N ASP A 172 -12.60 -3.39 9.69
CA ASP A 172 -12.46 -4.38 8.61
C ASP A 172 -11.09 -4.30 7.92
N HIS A 173 -10.55 -3.09 7.76
CA HIS A 173 -9.17 -2.90 7.29
C HIS A 173 -8.14 -3.55 8.23
N ILE A 174 -8.30 -3.37 9.54
CA ILE A 174 -7.43 -3.99 10.57
C ILE A 174 -7.53 -5.51 10.51
N LYS A 175 -8.76 -6.07 10.53
CA LYS A 175 -8.99 -7.53 10.45
C LYS A 175 -8.39 -8.12 9.18
N LEU A 176 -8.56 -7.44 8.04
CA LEU A 176 -8.01 -7.87 6.76
C LEU A 176 -6.47 -7.86 6.77
N ALA A 177 -5.85 -6.82 7.35
CA ALA A 177 -4.40 -6.72 7.50
C ALA A 177 -3.85 -7.83 8.41
N GLN A 178 -4.45 -8.05 9.58
CA GLN A 178 -4.08 -9.11 10.51
C GLN A 178 -4.18 -10.50 9.87
N LYS A 179 -5.29 -10.78 9.17
CA LYS A 179 -5.46 -12.03 8.42
C LYS A 179 -4.35 -12.21 7.38
N THR A 180 -4.01 -11.16 6.66
CA THR A 180 -2.97 -11.19 5.62
C THR A 180 -1.60 -11.50 6.21
N ILE A 181 -1.24 -10.85 7.33
CA ILE A 181 0.02 -11.13 8.02
C ILE A 181 0.05 -12.57 8.55
N ASN A 182 -1.03 -13.02 9.19
CA ASN A 182 -1.12 -14.38 9.73
C ASN A 182 -1.00 -15.46 8.64
N LEU A 183 -1.56 -15.23 7.45
CA LEU A 183 -1.39 -16.13 6.30
C LEU A 183 0.06 -16.23 5.80
N LEU A 184 0.91 -15.26 6.13
CA LEU A 184 2.34 -15.24 5.80
C LEU A 184 3.24 -15.64 6.97
N SER A 185 2.70 -15.86 8.17
CA SER A 185 3.48 -16.19 9.38
C SER A 185 4.36 -17.43 9.21
N SER A 186 3.93 -18.43 8.43
CA SER A 186 4.75 -19.62 8.12
C SER A 186 5.97 -19.33 7.24
N ILE A 187 5.97 -18.20 6.52
CA ILE A 187 7.07 -17.74 5.67
C ILE A 187 7.95 -16.74 6.41
N THR A 188 7.34 -15.85 7.18
CA THR A 188 8.00 -14.69 7.80
C THR A 188 8.46 -14.97 9.21
N GLY A 189 7.83 -15.94 9.90
CA GLY A 189 8.07 -16.26 11.30
C GLY A 189 7.40 -15.31 12.29
N PHE A 190 6.60 -14.34 11.81
CA PHE A 190 5.98 -13.32 12.66
C PHE A 190 4.46 -13.35 12.61
N GLY A 191 3.83 -13.16 13.77
CA GLY A 191 2.38 -12.98 13.88
C GLY A 191 1.93 -11.54 13.59
N ALA A 192 0.63 -11.34 13.41
CA ALA A 192 0.07 -10.01 13.12
C ALA A 192 0.43 -8.94 14.16
N GLN A 193 0.35 -9.28 15.46
CA GLN A 193 0.67 -8.34 16.54
C GLN A 193 2.16 -7.96 16.53
N GLU A 194 3.05 -8.95 16.41
CA GLU A 194 4.50 -8.71 16.38
C GLU A 194 4.92 -7.81 15.20
N VAL A 195 4.32 -8.03 14.02
CA VAL A 195 4.57 -7.17 12.84
C VAL A 195 4.07 -5.74 13.08
N PHE A 196 2.90 -5.60 13.70
CA PHE A 196 2.33 -4.29 14.02
C PHE A 196 3.15 -3.53 15.05
N ASP A 197 3.47 -4.17 16.19
CA ASP A 197 4.27 -3.57 17.26
C ASP A 197 5.64 -3.12 16.75
N LYS A 198 6.25 -3.94 15.90
CA LYS A 198 7.51 -3.58 15.24
C LYS A 198 7.35 -2.38 14.33
N HIS A 199 6.30 -2.33 13.51
CA HIS A 199 6.03 -1.18 12.65
C HIS A 199 5.83 0.10 13.47
N VAL A 200 5.01 0.06 14.52
CA VAL A 200 4.80 1.18 15.44
C VAL A 200 6.12 1.61 16.09
N SER A 201 6.94 0.66 16.54
CA SER A 201 8.25 0.99 17.13
C SER A 201 9.16 1.72 16.14
N GLU A 202 9.24 1.26 14.89
CA GLU A 202 10.05 1.91 13.86
C GLU A 202 9.47 3.25 13.42
N HIS A 203 8.15 3.39 13.38
CA HIS A 203 7.46 4.65 13.13
C HIS A 203 7.82 5.69 14.21
N ILE A 204 7.75 5.32 15.50
CA ILE A 204 8.16 6.20 16.62
C ILE A 204 9.65 6.56 16.52
N LYS A 205 10.52 5.58 16.28
CA LYS A 205 11.98 5.81 16.15
C LYS A 205 12.34 6.64 14.93
N SER A 206 11.46 6.71 13.93
CA SER A 206 11.69 7.48 12.72
C SER A 206 11.65 8.99 12.97
N VAL A 207 11.12 9.46 14.11
CA VAL A 207 11.14 10.87 14.49
C VAL A 207 12.18 11.09 15.60
N ILE A 208 13.32 11.72 15.29
CA ILE A 208 14.40 11.98 16.27
C ILE A 208 14.17 13.33 16.98
N ASN A 209 14.38 13.39 18.31
CA ASN A 209 14.35 14.61 19.12
C ASN A 209 13.12 15.52 18.92
N THR A 210 11.91 14.97 19.04
CA THR A 210 10.76 15.84 19.31
C THR A 210 11.06 16.61 20.59
N SER A 211 11.05 17.93 20.49
CA SER A 211 11.28 18.79 21.65
C SER A 211 10.12 18.62 22.63
N GLY A 212 10.23 17.60 23.50
CA GLY A 212 9.15 17.06 24.34
C GLY A 212 8.81 15.64 23.94
N ASN A 213 8.56 14.76 24.92
CA ASN A 213 8.19 13.34 24.74
C ASN A 213 6.87 13.10 23.96
N SER A 214 6.33 14.09 23.23
CA SER A 214 4.93 14.11 22.82
C SER A 214 4.58 13.18 21.66
N TYR A 215 5.44 12.94 20.66
CA TYR A 215 5.00 12.23 19.44
C TYR A 215 4.72 10.75 19.71
N GLY A 216 5.69 10.02 20.25
CA GLY A 216 5.52 8.62 20.59
C GLY A 216 4.41 8.41 21.61
N GLU A 217 4.31 9.29 22.61
CA GLU A 217 3.21 9.26 23.60
C GLU A 217 1.85 9.50 22.93
N THR A 218 1.74 10.50 22.04
CA THR A 218 0.50 10.80 21.31
C THR A 218 0.08 9.65 20.43
N LEU A 219 1.01 9.04 19.69
CA LEU A 219 0.72 7.86 18.88
C LEU A 219 0.23 6.71 19.76
N GLN A 220 0.88 6.44 20.88
CA GLN A 220 0.46 5.38 21.81
C GLN A 220 -0.94 5.63 22.38
N LEU A 221 -1.29 6.88 22.68
CA LEU A 221 -2.63 7.27 23.15
C LEU A 221 -3.71 7.05 22.07
N THR A 222 -3.36 7.05 20.79
CA THR A 222 -4.32 6.86 19.69
C THR A 222 -4.42 5.41 19.19
N LEU A 223 -3.55 4.49 19.63
CA LEU A 223 -3.58 3.07 19.24
C LEU A 223 -4.82 2.30 19.73
N GLY A 224 -5.69 2.93 20.53
CA GLY A 224 -7.00 2.35 20.88
C GLY A 224 -8.11 2.64 19.87
N ASN A 225 -7.89 3.56 18.93
CA ASN A 225 -8.93 3.99 17.99
C ASN A 225 -8.68 3.39 16.59
N PRO A 226 -9.63 2.61 16.04
CA PRO A 226 -9.49 1.95 14.74
C PRO A 226 -9.11 2.89 13.58
N GLN A 227 -9.60 4.12 13.59
CA GLN A 227 -9.32 5.12 12.55
C GLN A 227 -7.82 5.42 12.42
N PHE A 228 -7.08 5.44 13.54
CA PHE A 228 -5.63 5.66 13.54
C PHE A 228 -4.85 4.36 13.35
N MET A 229 -5.39 3.22 13.80
CA MET A 229 -4.74 1.92 13.64
C MET A 229 -4.77 1.40 12.21
N ALA A 230 -5.86 1.61 11.47
CA ALA A 230 -6.04 1.05 10.14
C ALA A 230 -4.94 1.47 9.14
N PRO A 231 -4.53 2.76 9.05
CA PRO A 231 -3.40 3.18 8.23
C PRO A 231 -2.06 2.54 8.64
N LEU A 232 -1.80 2.40 9.94
CA LEU A 232 -0.58 1.78 10.46
C LEU A 232 -0.52 0.29 10.09
N TYR A 233 -1.64 -0.43 10.23
CA TYR A 233 -1.74 -1.82 9.78
C TYR A 233 -1.57 -1.95 8.27
N HIS A 234 -2.15 -1.04 7.49
CA HIS A 234 -1.95 -1.01 6.04
C HIS A 234 -0.46 -0.88 5.70
N GLN A 235 0.22 0.12 6.27
CA GLN A 235 1.64 0.35 6.02
C GLN A 235 2.50 -0.84 6.50
N ALA A 236 2.15 -1.48 7.62
CA ALA A 236 2.81 -2.70 8.08
C ALA A 236 2.69 -3.86 7.06
N VAL A 237 1.51 -4.03 6.44
CA VAL A 237 1.31 -5.02 5.35
C VAL A 237 2.13 -4.67 4.12
N ILE A 238 2.22 -3.39 3.75
CA ILE A 238 3.02 -2.93 2.62
C ILE A 238 4.52 -3.17 2.85
N ASN A 239 5.03 -2.87 4.04
CA ASN A 239 6.43 -3.15 4.40
C ASN A 239 6.72 -4.66 4.42
N LEU A 240 5.76 -5.47 4.89
CA LEU A 240 5.84 -6.92 4.81
C LEU A 240 5.87 -7.41 3.35
N ALA A 241 5.09 -6.80 2.46
CA ALA A 241 5.10 -7.12 1.04
C ALA A 241 6.44 -6.80 0.38
N ALA A 242 7.02 -5.62 0.65
CA ALA A 242 8.35 -5.26 0.17
C ALA A 242 9.40 -6.31 0.58
N SER A 243 9.41 -6.70 1.86
CA SER A 243 10.30 -7.75 2.39
C SER A 243 10.06 -9.12 1.72
N CYS A 244 8.80 -9.54 1.57
CA CYS A 244 8.46 -10.80 0.90
C CYS A 244 8.91 -10.84 -0.57
N TYR A 245 8.90 -9.70 -1.25
CA TYR A 245 9.41 -9.51 -2.61
C TYR A 245 10.93 -9.25 -2.67
N GLN A 246 11.63 -9.33 -1.53
CA GLN A 246 13.08 -9.12 -1.41
C GLN A 246 13.54 -7.73 -1.83
N LEU A 247 12.67 -6.73 -1.67
CA LEU A 247 13.02 -5.32 -1.77
C LEU A 247 13.73 -4.88 -0.49
N GLU A 248 14.54 -3.84 -0.59
CA GLU A 248 15.29 -3.25 0.52
C GLU A 248 15.00 -1.75 0.61
N GLY A 249 15.21 -1.17 1.80
CA GLY A 249 15.19 0.28 1.96
C GLY A 249 16.34 0.91 1.19
N SER A 250 16.07 1.98 0.44
CA SER A 250 17.11 2.73 -0.25
C SER A 250 17.97 3.50 0.74
N GLU A 251 19.27 3.59 0.43
CA GLU A 251 20.20 4.47 1.14
C GLU A 251 20.05 5.94 0.73
N TRP A 252 19.37 6.21 -0.40
CA TRP A 252 19.04 7.58 -0.79
C TRP A 252 18.15 8.22 0.27
N HIS A 253 18.50 9.45 0.63
CA HIS A 253 17.75 10.28 1.56
C HIS A 253 17.43 11.65 0.93
N PRO A 254 16.24 12.22 1.18
CA PRO A 254 15.83 13.53 0.64
C PRO A 254 16.77 14.71 0.96
N THR A 255 17.54 14.61 2.04
CA THR A 255 18.52 15.65 2.44
C THR A 255 19.88 15.51 1.74
N MET A 256 20.10 14.43 0.98
CA MET A 256 21.31 14.26 0.17
C MET A 256 21.23 15.11 -1.11
N PRO A 257 22.39 15.49 -1.71
CA PRO A 257 22.40 16.12 -3.02
C PRO A 257 21.70 15.25 -4.08
N ILE A 258 21.12 15.90 -5.09
CA ILE A 258 20.37 15.20 -6.15
C ILE A 258 21.21 14.15 -6.88
N GLU A 259 22.52 14.34 -6.97
CA GLU A 259 23.47 13.40 -7.54
C GLU A 259 23.41 12.03 -6.85
N ALA A 260 23.15 11.99 -5.53
CA ALA A 260 22.97 10.73 -4.81
C ALA A 260 21.75 9.95 -5.30
N LEU A 261 20.65 10.63 -5.65
CA LEU A 261 19.49 10.01 -6.30
C LEU A 261 19.86 9.51 -7.71
N MET A 262 20.63 10.27 -8.48
CA MET A 262 21.09 9.86 -9.81
C MET A 262 21.90 8.56 -9.74
N ASP A 263 22.85 8.49 -8.82
CA ASP A 263 23.72 7.33 -8.64
C ASP A 263 22.94 6.11 -8.15
N THR A 264 22.01 6.30 -7.21
CA THR A 264 21.10 5.25 -6.75
C THR A 264 20.28 4.67 -7.91
N LEU A 265 19.68 5.50 -8.76
CA LEU A 265 18.91 5.05 -9.92
C LEU A 265 19.77 4.30 -10.95
N ARG A 266 21.02 4.73 -11.16
CA ARG A 266 21.96 4.04 -12.06
C ARG A 266 22.36 2.65 -11.55
N GLU A 267 22.45 2.49 -10.24
CA GLU A 267 22.93 1.25 -9.61
C GLU A 267 21.82 0.23 -9.37
N PHE A 268 20.68 0.69 -8.84
CA PHE A 268 19.61 -0.18 -8.33
C PHE A 268 18.36 -0.20 -9.21
N GLY A 269 18.19 0.80 -10.09
CA GLY A 269 16.99 0.98 -10.89
C GLY A 269 15.95 1.85 -10.17
N PRO A 270 14.64 1.69 -10.49
CA PRO A 270 13.59 2.56 -9.96
C PRO A 270 13.42 2.48 -8.44
N LEU A 271 12.98 3.57 -7.83
CA LEU A 271 12.68 3.67 -6.39
C LEU A 271 11.18 3.81 -6.17
N ILE A 272 10.59 3.02 -5.26
CA ILE A 272 9.20 3.24 -4.82
C ILE A 272 9.21 4.21 -3.65
N ILE A 273 8.42 5.27 -3.75
CA ILE A 273 8.26 6.29 -2.72
C ILE A 273 6.81 6.40 -2.27
N TYR A 274 6.59 7.03 -1.13
CA TYR A 274 5.29 7.42 -0.61
C TYR A 274 5.22 8.94 -0.57
N THR A 275 4.07 9.51 -0.96
CA THR A 275 3.84 10.94 -0.89
C THR A 275 2.51 11.22 -0.23
N GLU A 276 2.40 12.37 0.43
CA GLU A 276 1.12 12.98 0.73
C GLU A 276 0.31 13.23 -0.58
N PRO A 277 -1.03 13.29 -0.50
CA PRO A 277 -1.95 13.20 -1.66
C PRO A 277 -1.80 14.17 -2.85
N CYS A 278 -0.85 15.07 -2.87
CA CYS A 278 -0.77 16.14 -3.85
C CYS A 278 0.19 15.85 -5.03
N VAL A 279 0.69 14.62 -5.16
CA VAL A 279 1.41 14.14 -6.36
C VAL A 279 0.56 13.09 -7.07
N LEU A 280 -0.56 13.51 -7.65
CA LEU A 280 -1.37 12.66 -8.52
C LEU A 280 -1.14 13.04 -9.97
N PHE A 281 -0.84 12.04 -10.80
CA PHE A 281 -0.70 12.29 -12.22
C PHE A 281 -2.07 12.31 -12.90
N ASP A 282 -2.59 13.51 -13.15
CA ASP A 282 -3.77 13.73 -13.99
C ASP A 282 -3.38 14.25 -15.37
N ILE A 283 -3.44 13.35 -16.35
CA ILE A 283 -3.12 13.63 -17.75
C ILE A 283 -3.92 14.80 -18.32
N LYS A 284 -5.14 15.07 -17.82
CA LYS A 284 -5.99 16.17 -18.31
C LYS A 284 -5.49 17.54 -17.90
N ASN A 285 -4.69 17.60 -16.83
CA ASN A 285 -4.16 18.83 -16.24
C ASN A 285 -2.66 19.02 -16.50
N CYS A 286 -2.09 18.17 -17.37
CA CYS A 286 -0.69 18.22 -17.76
C CYS A 286 -0.53 18.67 -19.22
N GLN A 287 0.64 19.23 -19.52
CA GLN A 287 1.12 19.41 -20.89
C GLN A 287 2.22 18.40 -21.23
N ILE A 288 2.27 17.98 -22.49
CA ILE A 288 3.35 17.14 -23.00
C ILE A 288 4.56 18.03 -23.28
N VAL A 289 5.66 17.81 -22.56
CA VAL A 289 6.93 18.53 -22.75
C VAL A 289 7.93 17.73 -23.60
N LYS A 290 7.70 16.43 -23.76
CA LYS A 290 8.48 15.56 -24.65
C LYS A 290 7.61 14.44 -25.19
N ASP A 291 7.65 14.25 -26.49
CA ASP A 291 6.87 13.23 -27.21
C ASP A 291 7.81 12.37 -28.07
N THR A 292 7.82 11.07 -27.81
CA THR A 292 8.64 10.09 -28.53
C THR A 292 7.81 8.84 -28.78
N GLU A 293 8.26 7.97 -29.69
CA GLU A 293 7.60 6.67 -29.91
C GLU A 293 7.58 5.77 -28.65
N ARG A 294 8.54 5.95 -27.74
CA ARG A 294 8.72 5.11 -26.55
C ARG A 294 8.12 5.70 -25.28
N TYR A 295 8.02 7.00 -25.16
CA TYR A 295 7.50 7.64 -23.96
C TYR A 295 7.03 9.07 -24.22
N GLN A 296 6.14 9.52 -23.35
CA GLN A 296 5.62 10.89 -23.31
C GLN A 296 5.86 11.46 -21.91
N ILE A 297 6.51 12.61 -21.84
CA ILE A 297 6.76 13.31 -20.57
C ILE A 297 5.72 14.40 -20.41
N TYR A 298 4.99 14.31 -19.31
CA TYR A 298 3.95 15.23 -18.89
C TYR A 298 4.47 16.11 -17.75
N SER A 299 4.15 17.40 -17.79
CA SER A 299 4.44 18.35 -16.71
C SER A 299 3.15 19.08 -16.34
N ASN A 300 2.95 19.36 -15.06
CA ASN A 300 1.77 20.10 -14.61
C ASN A 300 1.68 21.49 -15.26
N LEU A 301 0.45 21.87 -15.60
CA LEU A 301 0.11 23.23 -16.04
C LEU A 301 -0.21 24.16 -14.87
N VAL A 302 -0.67 23.61 -13.74
CA VAL A 302 -1.15 24.33 -12.56
C VAL A 302 -0.56 23.65 -11.32
N THR A 303 0.07 24.42 -10.44
CA THR A 303 0.71 23.91 -9.21
C THR A 303 -0.27 23.61 -8.09
N ASP A 304 -1.44 24.25 -8.11
CA ASP A 304 -2.43 24.17 -7.05
C ASP A 304 -3.66 23.38 -7.53
N GLN A 305 -3.61 22.06 -7.40
CA GLN A 305 -4.83 21.26 -7.43
C GLN A 305 -5.40 21.16 -6.02
N PRO A 306 -6.74 21.25 -5.85
CA PRO A 306 -7.36 20.92 -4.57
C PRO A 306 -6.92 19.51 -4.18
N GLY A 307 -6.31 19.38 -3.01
CA GLY A 307 -5.79 18.11 -2.52
C GLY A 307 -6.91 17.07 -2.50
N ASN A 308 -6.65 15.91 -3.10
CA ASN A 308 -7.34 14.71 -2.63
C ASN A 308 -6.84 14.44 -1.20
N ASP A 309 -7.59 13.68 -0.41
CA ASP A 309 -7.10 13.18 0.87
C ASP A 309 -6.44 11.80 0.64
N GLY A 310 -5.40 11.47 1.43
CA GLY A 310 -4.72 10.17 1.43
C GLY A 310 -3.36 10.07 0.70
N SER A 311 -2.42 9.31 1.27
CA SER A 311 -1.09 9.10 0.68
C SER A 311 -1.13 8.31 -0.64
N HIS A 312 -0.18 8.56 -1.55
CA HIS A 312 -0.02 7.81 -2.80
C HIS A 312 1.38 7.20 -2.92
N SER A 313 1.50 6.07 -3.61
CA SER A 313 2.78 5.44 -3.90
C SER A 313 3.13 5.56 -5.38
N LEU A 314 4.34 6.01 -5.66
CA LEU A 314 4.86 6.29 -6.99
C LEU A 314 6.21 5.60 -7.19
N LEU A 315 6.64 5.45 -8.45
CA LEU A 315 8.02 5.10 -8.76
C LEU A 315 8.79 6.31 -9.26
N ILE A 316 9.92 6.64 -8.62
CA ILE A 316 10.95 7.47 -9.24
C ILE A 316 11.67 6.61 -10.28
N ILE A 317 11.53 7.01 -11.54
CA ILE A 317 12.14 6.34 -12.69
C ILE A 317 13.21 7.21 -13.36
N GLY A 318 13.37 8.44 -12.91
CA GLY A 318 14.41 9.31 -13.42
C GLY A 318 14.57 10.59 -12.63
N VAL A 319 15.63 11.31 -12.98
CA VAL A 319 16.02 12.57 -12.36
C VAL A 319 16.81 13.41 -13.37
N GLU A 320 16.66 14.73 -13.30
CA GLU A 320 17.36 15.71 -14.11
C GLU A 320 17.95 16.81 -13.23
N ASN A 321 19.24 17.07 -13.41
CA ASN A 321 20.01 18.10 -12.75
C ASN A 321 20.43 19.18 -13.76
N CYS A 322 19.72 20.30 -13.77
CA CYS A 322 19.93 21.39 -14.72
C CYS A 322 20.28 22.69 -14.00
N ASN A 323 21.57 23.01 -13.83
CA ASN A 323 22.11 24.32 -13.44
C ASN A 323 21.17 25.22 -12.60
N GLY A 324 20.75 24.74 -11.42
CA GLY A 324 19.86 25.48 -10.50
C GLY A 324 18.37 25.12 -10.56
N SER A 325 17.97 24.15 -11.38
CA SER A 325 16.62 23.59 -11.41
C SER A 325 16.69 22.07 -11.52
N HIS A 326 16.02 21.41 -10.59
CA HIS A 326 16.07 19.97 -10.41
C HIS A 326 14.69 19.37 -10.65
N PHE A 327 14.64 18.24 -11.35
CA PHE A 327 13.38 17.57 -11.65
C PHE A 327 13.48 16.08 -11.38
N VAL A 328 12.34 15.48 -11.03
CA VAL A 328 12.18 14.03 -10.92
C VAL A 328 11.13 13.55 -11.89
N TYR A 329 11.32 12.32 -12.37
CA TYR A 329 10.44 11.65 -13.31
C TYR A 329 9.77 10.48 -12.61
N LEU A 330 8.45 10.47 -12.63
CA LEU A 330 7.61 9.57 -11.87
C LEU A 330 6.79 8.68 -12.81
N SER A 331 6.63 7.42 -12.42
CA SER A 331 5.65 6.50 -12.99
C SER A 331 4.56 6.22 -11.97
N ASP A 332 3.32 6.50 -12.35
CA ASP A 332 2.15 6.36 -11.47
C ASP A 332 1.45 5.02 -11.71
N PRO A 333 1.28 4.15 -10.69
CA PRO A 333 0.55 2.89 -10.83
C PRO A 333 -0.95 3.06 -11.17
N ASN A 334 -1.51 4.26 -11.06
CA ASN A 334 -2.86 4.60 -11.54
C ASN A 334 -2.95 4.59 -13.07
N VAL A 335 -1.84 4.75 -13.77
CA VAL A 335 -1.85 4.81 -15.22
C VAL A 335 -1.61 3.41 -15.80
N PRO A 336 -2.50 2.91 -16.68
CA PRO A 336 -2.35 1.57 -17.23
C PRO A 336 -1.06 1.46 -18.04
N ALA A 337 -0.27 0.41 -17.79
CA ALA A 337 0.89 0.09 -18.60
C ALA A 337 0.44 -0.71 -19.83
N GLN A 338 0.14 0.02 -20.91
CA GLN A 338 -0.24 -0.55 -22.20
C GLN A 338 0.96 -1.28 -22.84
N LEU A 339 0.66 -2.29 -23.67
CA LEU A 339 1.71 -3.06 -24.37
C LEU A 339 2.35 -2.25 -25.52
N THR A 340 1.59 -1.32 -26.08
CA THR A 340 1.95 -0.53 -27.27
C THR A 340 1.75 0.97 -27.00
N GLY A 341 2.32 1.82 -27.85
CA GLY A 341 2.25 3.28 -27.69
C GLY A 341 3.29 3.82 -26.71
N PRO A 342 3.39 5.14 -26.50
CA PRO A 342 4.35 5.72 -25.56
C PRO A 342 3.96 5.47 -24.09
N SER A 343 4.95 5.18 -23.24
CA SER A 343 4.74 5.14 -21.78
C SER A 343 4.61 6.57 -21.24
N PRO A 344 3.55 6.90 -20.48
CA PRO A 344 3.43 8.21 -19.86
C PRO A 344 4.35 8.31 -18.63
N ILE A 345 5.05 9.43 -18.52
CA ILE A 345 6.01 9.77 -17.47
C ILE A 345 5.66 11.14 -16.95
N TYR A 346 5.61 11.30 -15.63
CA TYR A 346 5.24 12.55 -15.00
C TYR A 346 6.49 13.28 -14.45
N LYS A 347 6.73 14.50 -14.91
CA LYS A 347 7.87 15.34 -14.52
C LYS A 347 7.40 16.41 -13.55
N ILE A 348 8.01 16.45 -12.36
CA ILE A 348 7.78 17.50 -11.36
C ILE A 348 9.10 18.10 -10.87
N PRO A 349 9.09 19.34 -10.35
CA PRO A 349 10.22 19.90 -9.62
C PRO A 349 10.62 19.00 -8.44
N TYR A 350 11.92 18.86 -8.20
CA TYR A 350 12.41 18.03 -7.10
C TYR A 350 11.97 18.59 -5.74
N ASP A 351 12.00 19.90 -5.56
CA ASP A 351 11.53 20.57 -4.33
C ASP A 351 10.06 20.27 -4.04
N GLU A 352 9.23 20.13 -5.07
CA GLU A 352 7.83 19.74 -4.92
C GLU A 352 7.72 18.32 -4.36
N LEU A 353 8.52 17.36 -4.88
CA LEU A 353 8.59 16.02 -4.31
C LEU A 353 9.03 16.07 -2.84
N LEU A 354 10.11 16.81 -2.55
CA LEU A 354 10.67 16.91 -1.20
C LEU A 354 9.65 17.46 -0.21
N SER A 355 8.82 18.43 -0.59
CA SER A 355 7.78 18.95 0.31
C SER A 355 6.67 17.95 0.65
N LYS A 356 6.56 16.83 -0.08
CA LYS A 356 5.41 15.91 -0.03
C LYS A 356 5.79 14.48 0.30
N ILE A 357 7.09 14.16 0.34
CA ILE A 357 7.56 12.78 0.49
C ILE A 357 7.42 12.31 1.95
N LEU A 358 6.97 11.08 2.09
CA LEU A 358 6.89 10.35 3.35
C LEU A 358 7.95 9.25 3.37
N ASN A 359 8.50 8.94 4.54
CA ASN A 359 9.32 7.75 4.69
C ASN A 359 8.48 6.46 4.57
N VAL A 360 9.11 5.28 4.54
CA VAL A 360 8.38 3.99 4.43
C VAL A 360 7.53 3.65 5.67
N TYR A 361 7.57 4.48 6.70
CA TYR A 361 6.74 4.37 7.89
C TYR A 361 5.58 5.37 7.89
N GLY A 362 5.52 6.30 6.93
CA GLY A 362 4.45 7.30 6.83
C GLY A 362 4.76 8.64 7.53
N VAL A 363 6.03 8.90 7.86
CA VAL A 363 6.44 10.19 8.49
C VAL A 363 6.90 11.17 7.42
N SER A 364 6.35 12.38 7.48
CA SER A 364 6.63 13.49 6.55
C SER A 364 7.87 14.26 6.96
N LEU A 365 8.64 14.76 5.99
CA LEU A 365 9.74 15.71 6.24
C LEU A 365 9.26 16.97 6.96
N GLN A 366 7.99 17.34 6.85
CA GLN A 366 7.44 18.52 7.53
C GLN A 366 7.33 18.35 9.05
N GLU A 367 7.29 17.11 9.55
CA GLU A 367 7.11 16.81 10.98
C GLU A 367 8.35 17.12 11.84
N GLU A 368 9.53 17.29 11.22
CA GLU A 368 10.79 17.87 11.75
C GLU A 368 11.95 17.48 10.79
N ALA A 369 12.12 18.25 9.70
CA ALA A 369 12.89 17.92 8.49
C ALA A 369 14.35 17.46 8.68
N ASP A 370 14.98 17.78 9.82
CA ASP A 370 16.41 17.56 10.03
C ASP A 370 16.71 16.20 10.72
N LYS A 371 15.69 15.41 11.00
CA LYS A 371 15.73 14.41 12.08
C LYS A 371 14.94 13.12 11.82
N ILE A 372 14.70 12.77 10.56
CA ILE A 372 13.94 11.56 10.25
C ILE A 372 14.88 10.37 10.04
N ASN A 373 14.64 9.27 10.77
CA ASN A 373 15.33 8.00 10.58
C ASN A 373 14.53 7.08 9.63
N GLY A 374 15.25 6.17 8.97
CA GLY A 374 14.66 5.15 8.12
C GLY A 374 14.64 5.54 6.65
N PRO A 375 14.37 4.55 5.76
CA PRO A 375 14.44 4.79 4.33
C PRO A 375 13.23 5.57 3.83
N PHE A 376 13.44 6.41 2.81
CA PHE A 376 12.37 7.14 2.13
C PHE A 376 11.84 6.41 0.88
N ALA A 377 12.51 5.33 0.49
CA ALA A 377 12.12 4.55 -0.66
C ALA A 377 12.41 3.07 -0.47
N PHE A 378 11.68 2.24 -1.20
CA PHE A 378 12.07 0.85 -1.45
C PHE A 378 12.75 0.72 -2.81
N GLN A 379 13.73 -0.17 -2.89
CA GLN A 379 14.45 -0.49 -4.12
C GLN A 379 14.63 -2.00 -4.29
N ALA A 380 14.92 -2.44 -5.52
CA ALA A 380 15.38 -3.80 -5.75
C ALA A 380 16.86 -3.92 -5.35
N LYS A 381 17.27 -5.12 -4.91
CA LYS A 381 18.70 -5.42 -4.75
C LYS A 381 19.46 -5.16 -6.05
N LYS A 382 20.73 -4.78 -5.93
CA LYS A 382 21.62 -4.52 -7.08
C LYS A 382 21.51 -5.62 -8.15
N GLY A 383 21.18 -5.21 -9.38
CA GLY A 383 21.03 -6.09 -10.54
C GLY A 383 19.76 -6.94 -10.60
N ASN A 384 18.88 -6.92 -9.57
CA ASN A 384 17.60 -7.63 -9.66
C ASN A 384 16.60 -6.91 -10.56
N PHE A 385 16.60 -5.58 -10.60
CA PHE A 385 15.78 -4.82 -11.55
C PHE A 385 16.05 -5.27 -12.99
N ASP A 386 17.33 -5.36 -13.38
CA ASP A 386 17.74 -5.79 -14.73
C ASP A 386 17.22 -7.19 -15.07
N LYS A 387 17.36 -8.14 -14.15
CA LYS A 387 16.87 -9.51 -14.33
C LYS A 387 15.37 -9.54 -14.54
N ILE A 388 14.62 -8.74 -13.78
CA ILE A 388 13.16 -8.65 -13.90
C ILE A 388 12.79 -7.98 -15.21
N TYR A 389 13.47 -6.90 -15.59
CA TYR A 389 13.28 -6.20 -16.84
C TYR A 389 13.52 -7.13 -18.04
N ASP A 390 14.67 -7.82 -18.07
CA ASP A 390 15.04 -8.76 -19.14
C ASP A 390 14.06 -9.95 -19.19
N PHE A 391 13.59 -10.41 -18.02
CA PHE A 391 12.53 -11.43 -17.94
C PHE A 391 11.21 -10.95 -18.57
N VAL A 392 10.70 -9.78 -18.17
CA VAL A 392 9.41 -9.28 -18.67
C VAL A 392 9.45 -9.01 -20.17
N ASN A 393 10.61 -8.63 -20.71
CA ASN A 393 10.80 -8.46 -22.15
C ASN A 393 11.06 -9.77 -22.90
N GLY A 394 11.27 -10.89 -22.19
CA GLY A 394 11.54 -12.19 -22.79
C GLY A 394 12.96 -12.37 -23.28
N ALA A 395 13.88 -11.47 -22.91
CA ALA A 395 15.30 -11.61 -23.18
C ALA A 395 15.95 -12.68 -22.29
N GLN A 396 15.37 -12.94 -21.12
CA GLN A 396 15.81 -13.98 -20.20
C GLN A 396 14.63 -14.85 -19.74
N LEU A 397 14.84 -16.16 -19.67
CA LEU A 397 13.90 -17.06 -19.00
C LEU A 397 14.12 -17.01 -17.49
N TYR A 398 13.03 -17.09 -16.72
CA TYR A 398 13.17 -17.30 -15.29
C TYR A 398 13.87 -18.64 -15.07
N PRO A 399 15.03 -18.68 -14.39
CA PRO A 399 15.69 -19.94 -14.11
C PRO A 399 14.76 -20.74 -13.21
N GLU A 400 14.24 -21.87 -13.70
CA GLU A 400 13.59 -22.83 -12.84
C GLU A 400 14.61 -23.22 -11.78
N THR A 401 14.46 -22.67 -10.57
CA THR A 401 15.30 -23.09 -9.46
C THR A 401 14.99 -24.57 -9.26
N THR A 402 16.00 -25.42 -9.40
CA THR A 402 15.93 -26.88 -9.31
C THR A 402 15.60 -27.39 -7.89
N ASN A 403 14.78 -26.66 -7.14
CA ASN A 403 14.32 -27.02 -5.81
C ASN A 403 13.08 -27.92 -5.89
N SER A 404 13.22 -29.07 -6.56
CA SER A 404 12.32 -30.22 -6.44
C SER A 404 12.56 -31.02 -5.15
N LYS A 405 13.50 -30.61 -4.31
CA LYS A 405 13.64 -31.15 -2.95
C LYS A 405 12.88 -30.27 -1.98
N LYS A 406 11.83 -30.84 -1.38
CA LYS A 406 11.08 -30.36 -0.22
C LYS A 406 11.99 -29.66 0.79
N ASN A 407 12.23 -28.37 0.62
CA ASN A 407 12.78 -27.56 1.69
C ASN A 407 11.63 -27.33 2.65
N LYS A 408 11.62 -28.09 3.74
CA LYS A 408 11.05 -27.61 5.01
C LYS A 408 11.60 -26.19 5.18
N TYR A 409 10.71 -25.21 5.21
CA TYR A 409 11.01 -23.79 5.43
C TYR A 409 12.09 -23.68 6.52
N SER A 410 13.34 -23.39 6.11
CA SER A 410 14.41 -23.11 7.06
C SER A 410 14.24 -21.67 7.52
N ASN A 411 14.37 -21.46 8.83
CA ASN A 411 14.15 -20.19 9.54
C ASN A 411 15.18 -19.09 9.21
N ASP A 412 15.84 -19.12 8.06
CA ASP A 412 16.94 -18.19 7.72
C ASP A 412 16.47 -16.86 7.11
N VAL A 413 15.18 -16.54 7.18
CA VAL A 413 14.64 -15.19 6.88
C VAL A 413 14.75 -14.30 8.11
N THR A 414 15.93 -14.20 8.71
CA THR A 414 16.25 -13.22 9.78
C THR A 414 17.16 -12.09 9.31
N THR A 415 17.60 -12.09 8.04
CA THR A 415 18.62 -11.15 7.55
C THR A 415 18.11 -9.96 6.74
N ALA A 416 16.80 -9.85 6.48
CA ALA A 416 16.22 -8.65 5.84
C ALA A 416 15.75 -7.58 6.84
N ILE A 417 15.89 -7.84 8.15
CA ILE A 417 15.58 -6.85 9.19
C ILE A 417 16.67 -6.92 10.25
N GLN A 418 17.79 -6.24 10.00
CA GLN A 418 18.84 -6.12 11.00
C GLN A 418 18.29 -5.40 12.24
N PRO A 419 18.53 -5.90 13.47
CA PRO A 419 18.38 -5.08 14.66
C PRO A 419 19.36 -3.90 14.58
N ALA A 420 18.87 -2.70 14.91
CA ALA A 420 19.71 -1.51 15.01
C ALA A 420 20.95 -1.80 15.87
N ALA A 421 22.11 -1.32 15.42
CA ALA A 421 23.35 -1.43 16.16
C ALA A 421 23.15 -0.85 17.58
N ALA A 422 23.61 -1.59 18.59
CA ALA A 422 23.57 -1.14 19.98
C ALA A 422 24.28 0.23 20.10
N PRO A 423 23.74 1.17 20.89
CA PRO A 423 24.42 2.44 21.12
C PRO A 423 25.78 2.20 21.77
N PRO A 424 26.80 3.02 21.46
CA PRO A 424 28.12 2.87 22.03
C PRO A 424 28.06 3.05 23.56
N ASP A 425 28.69 2.13 24.29
CA ASP A 425 28.85 2.19 25.74
C ASP A 425 29.38 3.58 26.16
N GLU A 426 28.54 4.34 26.88
CA GLU A 426 28.96 5.51 27.63
C GLU A 426 29.98 5.08 28.69
N LYS A 427 31.27 5.25 28.36
CA LYS A 427 32.34 5.16 29.34
C LYS A 427 32.12 6.22 30.41
N SER A 428 31.88 5.74 31.63
CA SER A 428 31.88 6.49 32.88
C SER A 428 32.96 7.57 32.91
N SER A 429 32.55 8.84 32.96
CA SER A 429 33.39 9.93 33.42
C SER A 429 33.62 9.73 34.92
N LYS A 430 34.87 9.43 35.28
CA LYS A 430 35.32 9.46 36.67
C LYS A 430 35.37 10.92 37.14
N ILE A 431 34.71 11.13 38.27
CA ILE A 431 34.90 12.25 39.20
C ILE A 431 36.39 12.38 39.52
N PHE A 432 36.95 13.58 39.33
CA PHE A 432 37.87 14.24 40.24
C PHE A 432 37.68 15.75 40.16
#